data_AF-A0A7X6I9V2-F1
#
_entry.id   AF-A0A7X6I9V2-F1
#
_cell.length_a   1.000
_cell.length_b   1.000
_cell.length_c   1.000
_cell.angle_alpha   90.00
_cell.angle_beta   90.00
_cell.angle_gamma   90.00
#
_symmetry.space_group_name_H-M   'P 1'
#
loop_
_entity.id
_entity.type
_entity.pdbx_description
1 polymer ?
#
loop_
_entity_poly.entity_id
_entity_poly.type
_entity_poly.pdbx_seq_one_letter_code
_entity_poly.pdbx_strand_id
1 'polypeptide(L)'
;MRHLTAIFIFIAVLAATPWSALAAEKDPCAPRAPAGELAQLKGMKPPVPETPETIQKGKEIYNGKGACAGCHGPAGKGDGMLAASLNPSPRNFTNPQFKQCKSIGEMFWAVKNGIPGTGMIAAVDTGLISEEEAWQAVLYERSLK
;
A
#
# COMPACT_ATOMS: atom_id res chain seq x y z
N MET A 1 -1.65 9.14 72.41
CA MET A 1 -1.83 7.86 71.68
C MET A 1 -1.51 8.14 70.21
N ARG A 2 -0.57 7.39 69.64
CA ARG A 2 0.17 7.73 68.41
C ARG A 2 -0.70 7.50 67.16
N HIS A 3 -0.91 8.53 66.35
CA HIS A 3 -1.49 8.41 65.02
C HIS A 3 -0.43 7.82 64.07
N LEU A 4 -0.67 6.60 63.59
CA LEU A 4 0.11 5.95 62.54
C LEU A 4 -0.56 6.22 61.20
N THR A 5 -0.11 7.24 60.49
CA THR A 5 -0.46 7.45 59.08
C THR A 5 0.36 6.49 58.22
N ALA A 6 -0.28 5.44 57.69
CA ALA A 6 0.31 4.54 56.72
C ALA A 6 0.38 5.24 55.35
N ILE A 7 1.60 5.50 54.87
CA ILE A 7 1.85 6.03 53.54
C ILE A 7 1.86 4.85 52.56
N PHE A 8 0.81 4.70 51.78
CA PHE A 8 0.76 3.77 50.66
C PHE A 8 1.50 4.40 49.47
N ILE A 9 2.74 3.98 49.23
CA ILE A 9 3.48 4.33 48.02
C ILE A 9 2.91 3.47 46.88
N PHE A 10 2.05 4.07 46.06
CA PHE A 10 1.66 3.50 44.77
C PHE A 10 2.84 3.64 43.80
N ILE A 11 3.59 2.55 43.61
CA ILE A 11 4.53 2.45 42.49
C ILE A 11 3.69 2.24 41.23
N ALA A 12 3.44 3.34 40.51
CA ALA A 12 2.88 3.28 39.17
C ALA A 12 3.94 2.69 38.23
N VAL A 13 3.85 1.40 37.96
CA VAL A 13 4.58 0.77 36.85
C VAL A 13 3.97 1.31 35.57
N LEU A 14 4.60 2.34 34.99
CA LEU A 14 4.35 2.78 33.62
C LEU A 14 4.74 1.62 32.70
N ALA A 15 3.76 0.79 32.35
CA ALA A 15 3.91 -0.17 31.27
C ALA A 15 4.21 0.61 30.00
N ALA A 16 5.47 0.61 29.57
CA ALA A 16 5.85 1.08 28.26
C ALA A 16 5.18 0.18 27.23
N THR A 17 4.00 0.57 26.75
CA THR A 17 3.42 -0.05 25.56
C THR A 17 4.37 0.25 24.41
N PRO A 18 4.98 -0.76 23.75
CA PRO A 18 5.80 -0.49 22.60
C PRO A 18 4.87 0.06 21.52
N TRP A 19 4.88 1.38 21.34
CA TRP A 19 4.19 2.04 20.25
C TRP A 19 5.00 1.86 18.98
N SER A 20 5.15 0.61 18.56
CA SER A 20 5.76 0.24 17.29
C SER A 20 4.73 -0.53 16.46
N ALA A 21 3.53 0.02 16.35
CA ALA A 21 2.69 -0.29 15.22
C ALA A 21 3.18 0.60 14.07
N LEU A 22 4.13 0.09 13.28
CA LEU A 22 4.10 0.35 11.83
C LEU A 22 2.63 0.32 11.44
N ALA A 23 2.08 1.45 10.98
CA ALA A 23 0.64 1.62 10.83
C ALA A 23 0.07 0.38 10.14
N ALA A 24 -0.70 -0.42 10.89
CA ALA A 24 -1.14 -1.71 10.40
C ALA A 24 -1.86 -1.52 9.06
N GLU A 25 -1.56 -2.40 8.11
CA GLU A 25 -2.14 -2.35 6.77
C GLU A 25 -3.68 -2.26 6.88
N LYS A 26 -4.27 -1.12 6.46
CA LYS A 26 -5.74 -1.00 6.42
C LYS A 26 -6.33 -2.09 5.51
N ASP A 27 -7.60 -2.44 5.77
CA ASP A 27 -8.34 -3.51 5.08
C ASP A 27 -7.93 -3.67 3.60
N PRO A 28 -7.28 -4.80 3.24
CA PRO A 28 -6.83 -5.05 1.86
C PRO A 28 -7.96 -5.24 0.86
N CYS A 29 -9.16 -5.61 1.31
CA CYS A 29 -10.28 -5.89 0.42
C CYS A 29 -11.23 -4.71 0.25
N ALA A 30 -11.10 -3.69 1.09
CA ALA A 30 -11.85 -2.44 0.94
C ALA A 30 -11.74 -1.90 -0.50
N PRO A 31 -12.86 -1.55 -1.15
CA PRO A 31 -12.82 -0.92 -2.47
C PRO A 31 -12.11 0.44 -2.39
N ARG A 32 -11.32 0.74 -3.42
CA ARG A 32 -10.63 2.05 -3.57
C ARG A 32 -11.24 2.89 -4.69
N ALA A 33 -11.71 2.22 -5.74
CA ALA A 33 -12.48 2.83 -6.80
C ALA A 33 -13.96 3.05 -6.41
N PRO A 34 -14.67 3.98 -7.08
CA PRO A 34 -16.10 4.17 -6.91
C PRO A 34 -16.90 2.90 -7.13
N ALA A 35 -17.96 2.70 -6.33
CA ALA A 35 -18.78 1.49 -6.38
C ALA A 35 -19.36 1.19 -7.77
N GLY A 36 -19.72 2.22 -8.53
CA GLY A 36 -20.25 2.10 -9.89
C GLY A 36 -19.26 1.56 -10.93
N GLU A 37 -17.95 1.63 -10.66
CA GLU A 37 -16.89 1.21 -11.59
C GLU A 37 -16.38 -0.22 -11.29
N LEU A 38 -16.64 -0.75 -10.09
CA LEU A 38 -16.02 -1.99 -9.62
C LEU A 38 -16.28 -3.20 -10.53
N ALA A 39 -17.48 -3.31 -11.11
CA ALA A 39 -17.80 -4.41 -12.01
C ALA A 39 -16.95 -4.37 -13.29
N GLN A 40 -16.76 -3.18 -13.86
CA GLN A 40 -15.94 -2.97 -15.06
C GLN A 40 -14.45 -3.22 -14.74
N LEU A 41 -13.96 -2.65 -13.64
CA LEU A 41 -12.55 -2.79 -13.23
C LEU A 41 -12.18 -4.24 -12.97
N LYS A 42 -13.07 -5.04 -12.36
CA LYS A 42 -12.85 -6.47 -12.15
C LYS A 42 -12.72 -7.26 -13.45
N GLY A 43 -13.37 -6.81 -14.53
CA GLY A 43 -13.29 -7.45 -15.85
C GLY A 43 -12.17 -6.91 -16.74
N MET A 44 -11.49 -5.84 -16.33
CA MET A 44 -10.45 -5.18 -17.13
C MET A 44 -9.20 -6.05 -17.23
N LYS A 45 -8.58 -6.05 -18.42
CA LYS A 45 -7.35 -6.78 -18.71
C LYS A 45 -6.27 -5.80 -19.18
N PRO A 46 -4.99 -6.05 -18.86
CA PRO A 46 -3.90 -5.27 -19.42
C PRO A 46 -3.89 -5.34 -20.95
N PRO A 47 -3.67 -4.22 -21.66
CA PRO A 47 -3.49 -4.20 -23.11
C PRO A 47 -2.08 -4.65 -23.53
N VAL A 48 -1.24 -5.04 -22.57
CA VAL A 48 0.12 -5.57 -22.77
C VAL A 48 0.17 -7.05 -22.35
N PRO A 49 0.97 -7.90 -23.01
CA PRO A 49 1.06 -9.31 -22.66
C PRO A 49 1.81 -9.49 -21.33
N GLU A 50 1.33 -10.39 -20.48
CA GLU A 50 1.99 -10.78 -19.24
C GLU A 50 3.15 -11.75 -19.54
N THR A 51 4.32 -11.18 -19.89
CA THR A 51 5.56 -11.92 -20.13
C THR A 51 6.65 -11.51 -19.13
N PRO A 52 7.73 -12.31 -18.97
CA PRO A 52 8.87 -11.92 -18.14
C PRO A 52 9.46 -10.56 -18.52
N GLU A 53 9.49 -10.23 -19.80
CA GLU A 53 10.00 -8.94 -20.31
C GLU A 53 9.09 -7.78 -19.90
N THR A 54 7.77 -7.94 -20.00
CA THR A 54 6.79 -6.94 -19.53
C THR A 54 6.90 -6.71 -18.02
N ILE A 55 7.04 -7.79 -17.24
CA ILE A 55 7.22 -7.72 -15.79
C ILE A 55 8.54 -7.02 -15.44
N GLN A 56 9.62 -7.29 -16.19
CA GLN A 56 10.90 -6.63 -16.00
C GLN A 56 10.84 -5.12 -16.30
N LYS A 57 10.15 -4.68 -17.36
CA LYS A 57 9.86 -3.25 -17.60
C LYS A 57 9.06 -2.64 -16.46
N GLY A 58 8.05 -3.36 -15.97
CA GLY A 58 7.27 -2.97 -14.80
C GLY A 58 8.11 -2.73 -13.56
N LYS A 59 9.10 -3.60 -13.31
CA LYS A 59 10.07 -3.45 -12.22
C LYS A 59 10.92 -2.19 -12.37
N GLU A 60 11.37 -1.87 -13.57
CA GLU A 60 12.15 -0.67 -13.86
C GLU A 60 11.33 0.60 -13.62
N ILE A 61 10.06 0.59 -14.02
CA ILE A 61 9.12 1.69 -13.75
C ILE A 61 8.89 1.86 -12.25
N TYR A 62 8.58 0.76 -11.55
CA TYR A 62 8.29 0.74 -10.11
C TYR A 62 9.45 1.28 -9.26
N ASN A 63 10.68 0.90 -9.59
CA ASN A 63 11.89 1.33 -8.86
C ASN A 63 12.48 2.65 -9.38
N GLY A 64 12.10 3.07 -10.58
CA GLY A 64 12.59 4.27 -11.23
C GLY A 64 11.54 5.37 -11.23
N LYS A 65 11.10 5.78 -12.43
CA LYS A 65 10.27 6.97 -12.61
C LYS A 65 8.90 6.91 -11.95
N GLY A 66 8.33 5.73 -11.73
CA GLY A 66 7.08 5.59 -10.99
C GLY A 66 7.22 5.91 -9.50
N ALA A 67 8.45 5.89 -8.97
CA ALA A 67 8.77 6.16 -7.57
C ALA A 67 7.98 5.30 -6.55
N CYS A 68 7.36 4.19 -7.00
CA CYS A 68 6.47 3.35 -6.22
C CYS A 68 7.21 2.76 -5.00
N ALA A 69 8.45 2.32 -5.22
CA ALA A 69 9.31 1.72 -4.20
C ALA A 69 9.59 2.66 -3.00
N GLY A 70 9.50 3.98 -3.18
CA GLY A 70 9.70 4.96 -2.10
C GLY A 70 8.68 4.81 -0.98
N CYS A 71 7.43 4.45 -1.33
CA CYS A 71 6.35 4.21 -0.37
C CYS A 71 6.13 2.71 -0.14
N HIS A 72 6.03 1.93 -1.21
CA HIS A 72 5.68 0.50 -1.12
C HIS A 72 6.88 -0.41 -0.83
N GLY A 73 8.10 0.11 -0.85
CA GLY A 73 9.34 -0.65 -0.65
C GLY A 73 9.77 -1.41 -1.91
N PRO A 74 11.07 -1.71 -2.07
CA PRO A 74 11.58 -2.43 -3.26
C PRO A 74 11.06 -3.87 -3.37
N ALA A 75 10.64 -4.47 -2.24
CA ALA A 75 9.99 -5.78 -2.20
C ALA A 75 8.45 -5.71 -2.20
N GLY A 76 7.87 -4.50 -2.28
CA GLY A 76 6.43 -4.26 -2.27
C GLY A 76 5.72 -4.59 -0.97
N LYS A 77 6.42 -4.53 0.17
CA LYS A 77 5.86 -4.89 1.49
C LYS A 77 5.14 -3.74 2.19
N GLY A 78 5.04 -2.58 1.57
CA GLY A 78 4.47 -1.38 2.18
C GLY A 78 5.40 -0.73 3.21
N ASP A 79 6.71 -1.01 3.13
CA ASP A 79 7.75 -0.64 4.09
C ASP A 79 8.84 0.26 3.48
N GLY A 80 8.49 1.01 2.43
CA GLY A 80 9.40 1.97 1.82
C GLY A 80 9.81 3.09 2.79
N MET A 81 10.85 3.85 2.44
CA MET A 81 11.40 4.90 3.31
C MET A 81 10.37 5.95 3.75
N LEU A 82 9.32 6.16 2.93
CA LEU A 82 8.25 7.12 3.22
C LEU A 82 7.08 6.49 4.00
N ALA A 83 7.01 5.15 4.10
CA ALA A 83 5.85 4.44 4.63
C ALA A 83 5.48 4.84 6.06
N ALA A 84 6.46 5.06 6.93
CA ALA A 84 6.24 5.43 8.32
C ALA A 84 5.54 6.80 8.51
N SER A 85 5.59 7.66 7.48
CA SER A 85 4.96 8.99 7.51
C SER A 85 3.56 9.02 6.88
N LEU A 86 3.05 7.87 6.42
CA LEU A 86 1.79 7.78 5.68
C LEU A 86 0.69 7.11 6.51
N ASN A 87 -0.50 7.70 6.47
CA ASN A 87 -1.72 7.12 7.03
C ASN A 87 -2.87 7.23 6.00
N PRO A 88 -3.40 6.09 5.49
CA PRO A 88 -3.01 4.72 5.78
C PRO A 88 -1.58 4.38 5.35
N SER A 89 -1.03 3.29 5.90
CA SER A 89 0.19 2.70 5.38
C SER A 89 0.04 2.28 3.92
N PRO A 90 1.13 2.33 3.14
CA PRO A 90 1.16 1.85 1.76
C PRO A 90 0.77 0.37 1.67
N ARG A 91 0.33 -0.05 0.49
CA ARG A 91 -0.09 -1.43 0.26
C ARG A 91 1.08 -2.39 0.31
N ASN A 92 0.89 -3.49 1.04
CA ASN A 92 1.72 -4.67 0.93
C ASN A 92 1.19 -5.54 -0.22
N PHE A 93 1.88 -5.53 -1.36
CA PHE A 93 1.55 -6.33 -2.53
C PHE A 93 1.85 -7.81 -2.33
N THR A 94 2.60 -8.19 -1.30
CA THR A 94 2.85 -9.59 -0.92
C THR A 94 1.72 -10.20 -0.09
N ASN A 95 0.81 -9.37 0.44
CA ASN A 95 -0.32 -9.81 1.27
C ASN A 95 -1.24 -10.79 0.49
N PRO A 96 -1.40 -12.05 0.94
CA PRO A 96 -2.24 -13.04 0.25
C PRO A 96 -3.70 -12.63 0.12
N GLN A 97 -4.26 -11.96 1.14
CA GLN A 97 -5.64 -11.50 1.11
C GLN A 97 -5.83 -10.43 0.04
N PHE A 98 -4.92 -9.46 -0.05
CA PHE A 98 -4.93 -8.45 -1.12
C PHE A 98 -4.87 -9.12 -2.51
N LYS A 99 -3.95 -10.07 -2.70
CA LYS A 99 -3.82 -10.81 -3.96
C LYS A 99 -5.11 -11.53 -4.35
N GLN A 100 -5.83 -12.08 -3.37
CA GLN A 100 -7.09 -12.80 -3.60
C GLN A 100 -8.25 -11.87 -3.94
N CYS A 101 -8.38 -10.72 -3.25
CA CYS A 101 -9.59 -9.90 -3.36
C CYS A 101 -9.46 -8.69 -4.27
N LYS A 102 -8.26 -8.31 -4.71
CA LYS A 102 -8.07 -7.18 -5.63
C LYS A 102 -7.76 -7.67 -7.03
N SER A 103 -8.60 -7.24 -7.98
CA SER A 103 -8.37 -7.46 -9.40
C SER A 103 -7.23 -6.59 -9.94
N ILE A 104 -6.69 -6.96 -11.10
CA ILE A 104 -5.63 -6.20 -11.74
C ILE A 104 -6.12 -4.84 -12.25
N GLY A 105 -7.39 -4.74 -12.68
CA GLY A 105 -8.00 -3.47 -13.07
C GLY A 105 -8.22 -2.53 -11.89
N GLU A 106 -8.58 -3.03 -10.70
CA GLU A 106 -8.64 -2.20 -9.49
C GLU A 106 -7.27 -1.65 -9.10
N MET A 107 -6.19 -2.42 -9.30
CA MET A 107 -4.83 -1.93 -9.07
C MET A 107 -4.45 -0.84 -10.08
N PHE A 108 -4.72 -1.07 -11.37
CA PHE A 108 -4.50 -0.05 -12.40
C PHE A 108 -5.26 1.24 -12.12
N TRP A 109 -6.53 1.15 -11.69
CA TRP A 109 -7.32 2.31 -11.30
C TRP A 109 -6.63 3.11 -10.18
N ALA A 110 -6.07 2.44 -9.17
CA ALA A 110 -5.39 3.10 -8.08
C ALA A 110 -4.07 3.77 -8.52
N VAL A 111 -3.33 3.16 -9.44
CA VAL A 111 -2.11 3.77 -10.02
C VAL A 111 -2.46 4.97 -10.90
N LYS A 112 -3.54 4.86 -11.68
CA LYS A 112 -3.97 5.92 -12.60
C LYS A 112 -4.48 7.16 -11.86
N ASN A 113 -5.46 6.96 -10.97
CA ASN A 113 -6.24 8.03 -10.33
C ASN A 113 -5.73 8.38 -8.93
N GLY A 114 -4.80 7.60 -8.39
CA GLY A 114 -4.43 7.69 -6.97
C GLY A 114 -5.55 7.19 -6.07
N ILE A 115 -5.40 7.41 -4.76
CA ILE A 115 -6.46 7.10 -3.80
C ILE A 115 -6.72 8.35 -2.95
N PRO A 116 -7.86 9.03 -3.15
CA PRO A 116 -8.21 10.24 -2.40
C PRO A 116 -8.12 10.07 -0.88
N GLY A 117 -7.57 11.06 -0.19
CA GLY A 117 -7.38 11.03 1.27
C GLY A 117 -6.25 10.12 1.75
N THR A 118 -5.35 9.71 0.85
CA THR A 118 -4.15 8.90 1.18
C THR A 118 -2.91 9.50 0.52
N GLY A 119 -1.72 8.94 0.81
CA GLY A 119 -0.48 9.30 0.11
C GLY A 119 -0.31 8.72 -1.30
N MET A 120 -1.26 7.91 -1.78
CA MET A 120 -1.18 7.29 -3.11
C MET A 120 -1.51 8.32 -4.19
N ILE A 121 -0.50 8.74 -4.94
CA ILE A 121 -0.60 9.73 -6.02
C ILE A 121 -1.27 9.15 -7.27
N ALA A 122 -1.84 10.03 -8.09
CA ALA A 122 -2.40 9.69 -9.40
C ALA A 122 -1.31 9.64 -10.47
N ALA A 123 -0.48 8.60 -10.47
CA ALA A 123 0.76 8.55 -11.25
C ALA A 123 0.55 8.73 -12.76
N VAL A 124 -0.60 8.31 -13.30
CA VAL A 124 -0.92 8.55 -14.71
C VAL A 124 -1.54 9.92 -14.92
N ASP A 125 -2.52 10.32 -14.10
CA ASP A 125 -3.22 11.60 -14.29
C ASP A 125 -2.30 12.80 -14.01
N THR A 126 -1.25 12.65 -13.20
CA THR A 126 -0.20 13.67 -13.03
C THR A 126 0.84 13.66 -14.15
N GLY A 127 0.80 12.68 -15.05
CA GLY A 127 1.76 12.53 -16.15
C GLY A 127 3.12 11.94 -15.75
N LEU A 128 3.25 11.38 -14.54
CA LEU A 128 4.50 10.77 -14.07
C LEU A 128 4.86 9.52 -14.90
N ILE A 129 3.87 8.72 -15.26
CA ILE A 129 3.99 7.53 -16.12
C ILE A 129 2.79 7.44 -17.09
N SER A 130 2.94 6.71 -18.19
CA SER A 130 1.84 6.45 -19.12
C SER A 130 0.91 5.33 -18.63
N GLU A 131 -0.26 5.16 -19.27
CA GLU A 131 -1.14 4.02 -18.96
C GLU A 131 -0.47 2.67 -19.26
N GLU A 132 0.29 2.56 -20.36
CA GLU A 132 1.02 1.33 -20.68
C GLU A 132 2.03 0.98 -19.58
N GLU A 133 2.71 1.99 -19.06
CA GLU A 133 3.69 1.85 -17.99
C GLU A 133 3.04 1.51 -16.65
N ALA A 134 1.87 2.07 -16.36
CA ALA A 134 1.07 1.70 -15.20
C ALA A 134 0.64 0.22 -15.29
N TRP A 135 0.23 -0.27 -16.46
CA TRP A 135 -0.07 -1.70 -16.64
C TRP A 135 1.15 -2.60 -16.42
N GLN A 136 2.31 -2.21 -16.94
CA GLN A 136 3.57 -2.92 -16.70
C GLN A 136 3.92 -2.93 -15.21
N ALA A 137 3.82 -1.79 -14.52
CA ALA A 137 4.06 -1.68 -13.08
C ALA A 137 3.12 -2.57 -12.26
N VAL A 138 1.82 -2.56 -12.57
CA VAL A 138 0.82 -3.40 -11.88
C VAL A 138 1.07 -4.90 -12.11
N LEU A 139 1.52 -5.31 -13.30
CA LEU A 139 1.93 -6.68 -13.56
C LEU A 139 3.14 -7.07 -12.71
N TYR A 140 4.11 -6.16 -12.56
CA TYR A 140 5.23 -6.38 -11.63
C TYR A 140 4.76 -6.49 -10.18
N GLU A 141 3.89 -5.58 -9.71
CA GLU A 141 3.31 -5.63 -8.35
C GLU A 141 2.62 -6.97 -8.09
N ARG A 142 1.86 -7.49 -9.07
CA ARG A 142 1.19 -8.79 -8.98
C ARG A 142 2.16 -9.96 -8.89
N SER A 143 3.35 -9.85 -9.49
CA SER A 143 4.38 -10.89 -9.49
C SER A 143 5.13 -11.02 -8.16
N LEU A 144 5.06 -10.01 -7.29
CA LEU A 144 5.76 -9.98 -6.00
C LEU A 144 5.27 -11.07 -5.07
N LYS A 145 6.16 -11.66 -4.27
CA LYS A 145 5.89 -12.83 -3.43
C LYS A 145 5.67 -12.46 -1.98
#